data_AF-A0A8J7TNS3-F1
#
_entry.id   AF-A0A8J7TNS3-F1
#
_cell.length_a   1.000
_cell.length_b   1.000
_cell.length_c   1.000
_cell.angle_alpha   90.00
_cell.angle_beta   90.00
_cell.angle_gamma   90.00
#
_symmetry.space_group_name_H-M   'P 1'
#
loop_
_entity.id
_entity.type
_entity.pdbx_description
1 polymer ?
#
loop_
_entity_poly.entity_id
_entity_poly.type
_entity_poly.pdbx_seq_one_letter_code
_entity_poly.pdbx_strand_id
1 'polypeptide(L)'
;MKALRTRKRSKTKLSQALLTAFSLPILAMFLGGCSRAVSVETFDLNSYLTRQEGVQMYAGETKRSLEQEAESGNIEAVSKLGVYSLLGYGGTADPTLANNYLTKAALAGNKRAELCLGVLNWQKTKGKPKDDPDATKIRLQAYKLLLEASKGIGQDAETARELAVSMEKDLPSDKEEAIKRLEGLELIPADPEKIESQSEANSPQTKPSESSESSATSESQATKTPKDSNK
;
A
#
# COMPACT_ATOMS: atom_id res chain seq x y z
N MET A 1 -43.57 -4.31 -86.18
CA MET A 1 -43.98 -4.49 -84.77
C MET A 1 -42.76 -4.95 -83.97
N LYS A 2 -42.23 -4.11 -83.05
CA LYS A 2 -41.03 -4.41 -82.24
C LYS A 2 -41.44 -4.98 -80.88
N ALA A 3 -40.88 -6.13 -80.51
CA ALA A 3 -41.15 -6.82 -79.24
C ALA A 3 -40.28 -6.24 -78.09
N LEU A 4 -40.93 -5.90 -76.97
CA LEU A 4 -40.30 -5.53 -75.71
C LEU A 4 -39.79 -6.80 -74.99
N ARG A 5 -38.47 -6.93 -74.79
CA ARG A 5 -37.89 -7.90 -73.85
C ARG A 5 -37.70 -7.23 -72.49
N THR A 6 -38.45 -7.67 -71.49
CA THR A 6 -38.30 -7.26 -70.09
C THR A 6 -37.07 -7.93 -69.47
N ARG A 7 -36.10 -7.13 -69.00
CA ARG A 7 -34.90 -7.61 -68.30
C ARG A 7 -35.15 -7.58 -66.80
N LYS A 8 -35.55 -8.73 -66.23
CA LYS A 8 -35.68 -8.92 -64.77
C LYS A 8 -34.27 -9.05 -64.16
N ARG A 9 -33.73 -7.98 -63.56
CA ARG A 9 -32.44 -8.02 -62.84
C ARG A 9 -32.65 -7.88 -61.32
N SER A 10 -32.56 -9.04 -60.65
CA SER A 10 -31.90 -9.28 -59.36
C SER A 10 -31.88 -8.13 -58.33
N LYS A 11 -32.94 -8.00 -57.53
CA LYS A 11 -32.95 -7.16 -56.30
C LYS A 11 -32.51 -7.90 -55.03
N THR A 12 -32.18 -9.19 -55.10
CA THR A 12 -31.95 -10.01 -53.89
C THR A 12 -30.50 -10.03 -53.39
N LYS A 13 -29.51 -9.75 -54.24
CA LYS A 13 -28.09 -9.78 -53.82
C LYS A 13 -27.62 -8.52 -53.07
N LEU A 14 -28.31 -7.39 -53.23
CA LEU A 14 -27.92 -6.13 -52.58
C LEU A 14 -28.37 -6.05 -51.11
N SER A 15 -29.40 -6.81 -50.72
CA SER A 15 -29.98 -6.78 -49.38
C SER A 15 -29.17 -7.60 -48.35
N GLN A 16 -28.57 -8.73 -48.77
CA GLN A 16 -27.78 -9.56 -47.85
C GLN A 16 -26.41 -8.94 -47.49
N ALA A 17 -25.80 -8.17 -48.39
CA ALA A 17 -24.50 -7.55 -48.15
C ALA A 17 -24.55 -6.38 -47.15
N LEU A 18 -25.69 -5.67 -47.05
CA LEU A 18 -25.86 -4.57 -46.10
C LEU A 18 -26.13 -5.05 -44.67
N LEU A 19 -26.73 -6.23 -44.48
CA LEU A 19 -27.03 -6.78 -43.15
C LEU A 19 -25.80 -7.39 -42.45
N THR A 20 -24.78 -7.84 -43.20
CA THR A 20 -23.53 -8.37 -42.60
C THR A 20 -22.48 -7.29 -42.34
N ALA A 21 -22.61 -6.09 -42.92
CA ALA A 21 -21.63 -5.01 -42.76
C ALA A 21 -21.79 -4.24 -41.44
N PHE A 22 -22.97 -4.28 -40.81
CA PHE A 22 -23.27 -3.52 -39.59
C PHE A 22 -23.24 -4.35 -38.29
N SER A 23 -23.17 -5.69 -38.36
CA SER A 23 -23.22 -6.55 -37.16
C SER A 23 -21.85 -6.89 -36.54
N LEU A 24 -20.75 -6.73 -37.29
CA LEU A 24 -19.40 -7.07 -36.82
C LEU A 24 -18.68 -5.99 -35.96
N PRO A 25 -18.87 -4.67 -36.14
CA PRO A 25 -18.12 -3.69 -35.32
C PRO A 25 -18.67 -3.54 -33.89
N ILE A 26 -19.95 -3.88 -33.66
CA ILE A 26 -20.57 -3.80 -32.32
C ILE A 26 -20.07 -4.93 -31.39
N LEU A 27 -19.76 -6.11 -31.95
CA LEU A 27 -19.24 -7.24 -31.16
C LEU A 27 -17.78 -7.03 -30.72
N ALA A 28 -16.97 -6.34 -31.52
CA ALA A 28 -15.57 -6.04 -31.18
C ALA A 28 -15.44 -4.99 -30.06
N MET A 29 -16.42 -4.09 -29.92
CA MET A 29 -16.42 -3.06 -28.87
C MET A 29 -16.73 -3.64 -27.47
N PHE A 30 -17.33 -4.83 -27.40
CA PHE A 30 -17.63 -5.54 -26.14
C PHE A 30 -16.50 -6.49 -25.66
N LEU A 31 -15.52 -6.80 -26.51
CA LEU A 31 -14.41 -7.72 -26.19
C LEU A 31 -13.08 -7.01 -25.92
N GLY A 32 -13.07 -5.67 -25.96
CA GLY A 32 -11.87 -4.84 -25.74
C GLY A 32 -11.48 -4.61 -24.28
N GLY A 33 -12.15 -5.25 -23.33
CA GLY A 33 -11.70 -5.30 -21.94
C GLY A 33 -10.62 -6.36 -21.80
N CYS A 34 -9.41 -6.10 -22.30
CA CYS A 34 -8.25 -6.89 -21.91
C CYS A 34 -8.05 -6.66 -20.40
N SER A 35 -8.64 -7.52 -19.56
CA SER A 35 -8.25 -7.66 -18.16
C SER A 35 -6.76 -7.96 -18.18
N ARG A 36 -5.95 -6.93 -17.98
CA ARG A 36 -4.50 -7.08 -17.96
C ARG A 36 -4.21 -7.84 -16.69
N ALA A 37 -4.00 -9.15 -16.83
CA ALA A 37 -3.74 -10.04 -15.72
C ALA A 37 -2.65 -9.43 -14.84
N VAL A 38 -3.01 -9.09 -13.60
CA VAL A 38 -2.07 -8.49 -12.65
C VAL A 38 -1.11 -9.59 -12.23
N SER A 39 0.19 -9.32 -12.37
CA SER A 39 1.23 -10.27 -11.96
C SER A 39 2.06 -9.69 -10.84
N VAL A 40 2.40 -10.52 -9.85
CA VAL A 40 3.21 -10.12 -8.70
C VAL A 40 4.61 -9.62 -9.10
N GLU A 41 5.13 -10.04 -10.25
CA GLU A 41 6.43 -9.61 -10.79
C GLU A 41 6.42 -8.13 -11.21
N THR A 42 5.29 -7.67 -11.76
CA THR A 42 5.10 -6.32 -12.29
C THR A 42 4.25 -5.44 -11.39
N PHE A 43 3.78 -5.96 -10.26
CA PHE A 43 2.87 -5.23 -9.38
C PHE A 43 3.62 -4.17 -8.59
N ASP A 44 3.27 -2.91 -8.85
CA ASP A 44 3.76 -1.76 -8.10
C ASP A 44 2.79 -1.45 -6.96
N LEU A 45 3.19 -1.87 -5.76
CA LEU A 45 2.43 -1.67 -4.54
C LEU A 45 2.25 -0.18 -4.21
N ASN A 46 3.27 0.66 -4.40
CA ASN A 46 3.18 2.07 -4.05
C ASN A 46 2.21 2.81 -4.97
N SER A 47 2.26 2.53 -6.27
CA SER A 47 1.28 3.05 -7.23
C SER A 47 -0.14 2.55 -6.94
N TYR A 48 -0.29 1.29 -6.54
CA TYR A 48 -1.58 0.73 -6.13
C TYR A 48 -2.15 1.46 -4.91
N LEU A 49 -1.36 1.58 -3.83
CA LEU A 49 -1.80 2.20 -2.58
C LEU A 49 -2.05 3.70 -2.74
N THR A 50 -1.22 4.41 -3.50
CA THR A 50 -1.42 5.84 -3.80
C THR A 50 -2.77 6.09 -4.48
N ARG A 51 -3.19 5.21 -5.40
CA ARG A 51 -4.51 5.30 -6.04
C ARG A 51 -5.65 5.04 -5.05
N GLN A 52 -5.46 4.10 -4.13
CA GLN A 52 -6.47 3.77 -3.10
C GLN A 52 -6.62 4.90 -2.08
N GLU A 53 -5.52 5.51 -1.65
CA GLU A 53 -5.54 6.60 -0.67
C GLU A 53 -5.99 7.93 -1.29
N GLY A 54 -5.79 8.13 -2.59
CA GLY A 54 -6.14 9.38 -3.27
C GLY A 54 -5.26 10.57 -2.83
N VAL A 55 -5.80 11.78 -2.95
CA VAL A 55 -5.06 13.02 -2.63
C VAL A 55 -5.00 13.23 -1.12
N GLN A 56 -3.79 13.42 -0.59
CA GLN A 56 -3.52 13.51 0.85
C GLN A 56 -3.23 14.95 1.30
N MET A 57 -4.28 15.79 1.34
CA MET A 57 -4.16 17.23 1.66
C MET A 57 -3.68 17.53 3.09
N TYR A 58 -3.95 16.63 4.05
CA TYR A 58 -3.65 16.82 5.48
C TYR A 58 -2.90 15.62 6.07
N ALA A 59 -2.00 15.03 5.27
CA ALA A 59 -1.35 13.77 5.59
C ALA A 59 -0.71 13.72 6.98
N GLY A 60 -0.12 14.83 7.45
CA GLY A 60 0.49 14.92 8.78
C GLY A 60 -0.53 14.88 9.94
N GLU A 61 -1.62 15.64 9.83
CA GLU A 61 -2.71 15.61 10.82
C GLU A 61 -3.41 14.26 10.83
N THR A 62 -3.69 13.71 9.64
CA THR A 62 -4.27 12.37 9.50
C THR A 62 -3.38 11.32 10.15
N LYS A 63 -2.07 11.36 9.92
CA LYS A 63 -1.12 10.45 10.56
C LYS A 63 -1.21 10.54 12.09
N ARG A 64 -1.26 11.75 12.66
CA ARG A 64 -1.38 11.94 14.10
C ARG A 64 -2.70 11.38 14.67
N SER A 65 -3.81 11.56 13.97
CA SER A 65 -5.08 10.94 14.37
C SER A 65 -5.03 9.41 14.29
N LEU A 66 -4.40 8.86 13.26
CA LEU A 66 -4.20 7.42 13.13
C LEU A 66 -3.32 6.86 14.26
N GLU A 67 -2.30 7.59 14.71
CA GLU A 67 -1.47 7.21 15.87
C GLU A 67 -2.34 7.09 17.14
N GLN A 68 -3.23 8.04 17.41
CA GLN A 68 -4.15 8.00 18.55
C GLN A 68 -5.15 6.84 18.48
N GLU A 69 -5.67 6.56 17.29
CA GLU A 69 -6.55 5.41 17.06
C GLU A 69 -5.82 4.08 17.22
N ALA A 70 -4.58 4.00 16.73
CA ALA A 70 -3.74 2.82 16.89
C ALA A 70 -3.39 2.56 18.37
N GLU A 71 -3.11 3.60 19.15
CA GLU A 71 -2.94 3.52 20.61
C GLU A 71 -4.21 3.01 21.31
N SER A 72 -5.37 3.33 20.77
CA SER A 72 -6.67 2.84 21.24
C SER A 72 -6.99 1.40 20.78
N GLY A 73 -6.07 0.74 20.07
CA GLY A 73 -6.21 -0.64 19.58
C GLY A 73 -6.92 -0.77 18.24
N ASN A 74 -7.12 0.33 17.48
CA ASN A 74 -7.72 0.26 16.15
C ASN A 74 -6.74 -0.37 15.14
N ILE A 75 -6.98 -1.63 14.79
CA ILE A 75 -6.16 -2.39 13.84
C ILE A 75 -6.16 -1.77 12.42
N GLU A 76 -7.26 -1.15 12.00
CA GLU A 76 -7.31 -0.48 10.70
C GLU A 76 -6.39 0.76 10.69
N ALA A 77 -6.36 1.50 11.80
CA ALA A 77 -5.42 2.62 11.95
C ALA A 77 -3.96 2.15 11.95
N VAL A 78 -3.64 1.03 12.62
CA VAL A 78 -2.32 0.40 12.57
C VAL A 78 -1.94 0.02 11.13
N SER A 79 -2.85 -0.61 10.38
CA SER A 79 -2.63 -0.95 8.97
C SER A 79 -2.36 0.30 8.12
N LYS A 80 -3.16 1.35 8.33
CA LYS A 80 -3.05 2.60 7.60
C LYS A 80 -1.77 3.37 7.92
N LEU A 81 -1.30 3.34 9.17
CA LEU A 81 0.03 3.86 9.53
C LEU A 81 1.14 3.12 8.77
N GLY A 82 1.03 1.80 8.61
CA GLY A 82 1.93 1.02 7.76
C GLY A 82 1.96 1.49 6.32
N VAL A 83 0.80 1.75 5.72
CA VAL A 83 0.67 2.31 4.37
C VAL A 83 1.24 3.73 4.30
N TYR A 84 0.96 4.59 5.27
CA TYR A 84 1.48 5.95 5.33
C TYR A 84 3.00 5.97 5.44
N SER A 85 3.57 5.11 6.27
CA SER A 85 5.02 4.93 6.36
C SER A 85 5.61 4.41 5.06
N LEU A 86 4.94 3.53 4.32
CA LEU A 86 5.44 3.03 3.03
C LEU A 86 5.44 4.10 1.95
N LEU A 87 4.38 4.92 1.90
CA LEU A 87 4.19 5.99 0.91
C LEU A 87 4.87 7.31 1.29
N GLY A 88 5.28 7.47 2.56
CA GLY A 88 5.81 8.73 3.10
C GLY A 88 4.74 9.79 3.32
N TYR A 89 3.50 9.41 3.58
CA TYR A 89 2.42 10.35 3.88
C TYR A 89 2.54 10.88 5.31
N GLY A 90 2.54 12.21 5.45
CA GLY A 90 2.69 12.87 6.75
C GLY A 90 4.12 12.78 7.33
N GLY A 91 5.12 12.52 6.49
CA GLY A 91 6.53 12.41 6.89
C GLY A 91 7.43 11.99 5.73
N THR A 92 8.47 11.22 6.03
CA THR A 92 9.31 10.56 5.01
C THR A 92 8.94 9.08 4.92
N ALA A 93 9.09 8.49 3.72
CA ALA A 93 8.88 7.06 3.57
C ALA A 93 9.90 6.27 4.42
N ASP A 94 9.41 5.31 5.20
CA ASP A 94 10.20 4.42 6.04
C ASP A 94 9.68 2.99 5.88
N PRO A 95 10.32 2.19 5.01
CA PRO A 95 9.93 0.79 4.77
C PRO A 95 10.08 -0.10 6.00
N THR A 96 10.97 0.23 6.94
CA THR A 96 11.18 -0.58 8.15
C THR A 96 10.02 -0.37 9.11
N LEU A 97 9.66 0.88 9.36
CA LEU A 97 8.50 1.24 10.16
C LEU A 97 7.20 0.73 9.53
N ALA A 98 7.07 0.82 8.20
CA ALA A 98 5.95 0.26 7.46
C ALA A 98 5.82 -1.25 7.70
N ASN A 99 6.92 -2.00 7.55
CA ASN A 99 6.93 -3.45 7.78
C ASN A 99 6.49 -3.80 9.21
N ASN A 100 6.89 -3.01 10.20
CA ASN A 100 6.48 -3.21 11.60
C ASN A 100 4.98 -3.05 11.81
N TYR A 101 4.41 -1.92 11.36
CA TYR A 101 2.98 -1.66 11.49
C TYR A 101 2.15 -2.67 10.70
N LEU A 102 2.53 -2.96 9.47
CA LEU A 102 1.85 -3.95 8.64
C LEU A 102 1.92 -5.34 9.27
N THR A 103 3.06 -5.75 9.84
CA THR A 103 3.19 -7.05 10.54
C THR A 103 2.24 -7.13 11.74
N LYS A 104 2.18 -6.08 12.56
CA LYS A 104 1.24 -6.00 13.69
C LYS A 104 -0.22 -6.11 13.22
N ALA A 105 -0.60 -5.39 12.17
CA ALA A 105 -1.96 -5.42 11.64
C ALA A 105 -2.30 -6.77 10.98
N ALA A 106 -1.37 -7.38 10.26
CA ALA A 106 -1.56 -8.69 9.63
C ALA A 106 -1.69 -9.82 10.67
N LEU A 107 -0.94 -9.77 11.77
CA LEU A 107 -1.11 -10.69 12.90
C LEU A 107 -2.50 -10.58 13.54
N ALA A 108 -3.09 -9.38 13.52
CA ALA A 108 -4.47 -9.15 13.93
C ALA A 108 -5.51 -9.46 12.82
N GLY A 109 -5.09 -10.02 11.69
CA GLY A 109 -5.97 -10.46 10.59
C GLY A 109 -6.39 -9.34 9.62
N ASN A 110 -5.70 -8.19 9.61
CA ASN A 110 -6.00 -7.11 8.68
C ASN A 110 -5.63 -7.48 7.24
N LYS A 111 -6.63 -7.54 6.36
CA LYS A 111 -6.49 -8.04 4.98
C LYS A 111 -5.64 -7.14 4.08
N ARG A 112 -5.71 -5.82 4.28
CA ARG A 112 -4.85 -4.86 3.57
C ARG A 112 -3.39 -5.02 3.98
N ALA A 113 -3.13 -5.23 5.27
CA ALA A 113 -1.78 -5.45 5.76
C ALA A 113 -1.19 -6.78 5.27
N GLU A 114 -1.99 -7.85 5.28
CA GLU A 114 -1.62 -9.16 4.70
C GLU A 114 -1.24 -9.01 3.20
N LEU A 115 -2.05 -8.30 2.41
CA LEU A 115 -1.74 -8.00 1.00
C LEU A 115 -0.39 -7.27 0.86
N CYS A 116 -0.20 -6.18 1.62
CA CYS A 116 1.02 -5.38 1.55
C CYS A 116 2.25 -6.21 1.89
N LEU A 117 2.22 -6.98 2.99
CA LEU A 117 3.34 -7.84 3.38
C LEU A 117 3.59 -8.96 2.38
N GLY A 118 2.53 -9.57 1.84
CA GLY A 118 2.66 -10.61 0.82
C GLY A 118 3.44 -10.10 -0.39
N VAL A 119 3.09 -8.93 -0.90
CA VAL A 119 3.79 -8.29 -2.02
C VAL A 119 5.22 -7.89 -1.64
N LEU A 120 5.41 -7.22 -0.49
CA LEU A 120 6.75 -6.79 -0.05
C LEU A 120 7.70 -7.98 0.13
N ASN A 121 7.22 -9.08 0.71
CA ASN A 121 8.01 -10.29 0.88
C ASN A 121 8.34 -10.96 -0.44
N TRP A 122 7.41 -11.01 -1.39
CA TRP A 122 7.70 -11.50 -2.73
C TRP A 122 8.81 -10.71 -3.42
N GLN A 123 8.74 -9.38 -3.35
CA GLN A 123 9.71 -8.47 -3.95
C GLN A 123 11.14 -8.68 -3.39
N LYS A 124 11.28 -9.07 -2.11
CA LYS A 124 12.58 -9.44 -1.51
C LYS A 124 13.23 -10.66 -2.19
N THR A 125 12.46 -11.49 -2.88
CA THR A 125 12.95 -12.69 -3.59
C THR A 125 13.30 -12.43 -5.06
N LYS A 126 13.13 -11.20 -5.53
CA LYS A 126 13.40 -10.82 -6.91
C LYS A 126 14.88 -11.05 -7.25
N GLY A 127 15.13 -11.73 -8.37
CA GLY A 127 16.48 -12.06 -8.83
C GLY A 127 17.11 -13.29 -8.15
N LYS A 128 16.46 -13.88 -7.12
CA LYS A 128 16.90 -15.16 -6.55
C LYS A 128 16.43 -16.34 -7.41
N PRO A 129 17.22 -17.43 -7.55
CA PRO A 129 16.81 -18.63 -8.26
C PRO A 129 15.48 -19.22 -7.77
N LYS A 130 14.83 -20.04 -8.61
CA LYS A 130 13.56 -20.69 -8.25
C LYS A 130 13.74 -21.73 -7.15
N ASP A 131 14.85 -22.43 -7.20
CA ASP A 131 15.29 -23.51 -6.32
C ASP A 131 16.06 -23.04 -5.07
N ASP A 132 16.25 -21.72 -4.89
CA ASP A 132 16.81 -21.16 -3.66
C ASP A 132 15.85 -21.47 -2.48
N PRO A 133 16.28 -22.26 -1.47
CA PRO A 133 15.40 -22.71 -0.39
C PRO A 133 14.93 -21.54 0.49
N ASP A 134 15.78 -20.53 0.72
CA ASP A 134 15.43 -19.35 1.51
C ASP A 134 14.43 -18.49 0.74
N ALA A 135 14.64 -18.31 -0.57
CA ALA A 135 13.69 -17.63 -1.43
C ALA A 135 12.35 -18.36 -1.46
N THR A 136 12.37 -19.69 -1.57
CA THR A 136 11.18 -20.54 -1.62
C THR A 136 10.35 -20.39 -0.35
N LYS A 137 11.00 -20.38 0.82
CA LYS A 137 10.33 -20.14 2.10
C LYS A 137 9.63 -18.77 2.12
N ILE A 138 10.31 -17.70 1.71
CA ILE A 138 9.74 -16.35 1.66
C ILE A 138 8.59 -16.27 0.66
N ARG A 139 8.72 -16.90 -0.51
CA ARG A 139 7.67 -16.98 -1.53
C ARG A 139 6.42 -17.70 -1.03
N LEU A 140 6.57 -18.81 -0.32
CA LEU A 140 5.47 -19.55 0.31
C LEU A 140 4.78 -18.72 1.39
N GLN A 141 5.55 -18.00 2.23
CA GLN A 141 5.00 -17.09 3.23
C GLN A 141 4.23 -15.93 2.58
N ALA A 142 4.79 -15.32 1.53
CA ALA A 142 4.12 -14.28 0.76
C ALA A 142 2.81 -14.78 0.15
N TYR A 143 2.81 -15.98 -0.43
CA TYR A 143 1.63 -16.59 -1.02
C TYR A 143 0.57 -16.89 0.06
N LYS A 144 0.97 -17.40 1.23
CA LYS A 144 0.06 -17.59 2.37
C LYS A 144 -0.62 -16.28 2.78
N LEU A 145 0.15 -15.20 2.92
CA LEU A 145 -0.42 -13.88 3.27
C LEU A 145 -1.42 -13.40 2.23
N LEU A 146 -1.13 -13.60 0.94
CA LEU A 146 -2.06 -13.24 -0.14
C LEU A 146 -3.30 -14.12 -0.14
N LEU A 147 -3.19 -15.41 0.16
CA LEU A 147 -4.36 -16.28 0.36
C LEU A 147 -5.21 -15.82 1.54
N GLU A 148 -4.61 -15.42 2.66
CA GLU A 148 -5.37 -14.87 3.78
C GLU A 148 -6.03 -13.53 3.43
N ALA A 149 -5.33 -12.65 2.71
CA ALA A 149 -5.86 -11.37 2.25
C ALA A 149 -7.05 -11.58 1.29
N SER A 150 -6.95 -12.61 0.45
CA SER A 150 -7.97 -12.97 -0.55
C SER A 150 -9.33 -13.37 0.03
N LYS A 151 -9.36 -13.77 1.30
CA LYS A 151 -10.60 -14.11 2.04
C LYS A 151 -11.38 -12.86 2.46
N GLY A 152 -10.77 -11.68 2.36
CA GLY A 152 -11.43 -10.40 2.60
C GLY A 152 -12.46 -10.03 1.51
N ILE A 153 -12.96 -8.82 1.60
CA ILE A 153 -13.92 -8.23 0.66
C ILE A 153 -13.32 -6.93 0.08
N GLY A 154 -13.70 -6.59 -1.15
CA GLY A 154 -13.26 -5.37 -1.82
C GLY A 154 -12.01 -5.56 -2.67
N GLN A 155 -11.47 -4.42 -3.14
CA GLN A 155 -10.43 -4.40 -4.17
C GLN A 155 -9.10 -5.01 -3.70
N ASP A 156 -8.75 -4.86 -2.42
CA ASP A 156 -7.55 -5.48 -1.84
C ASP A 156 -7.62 -7.01 -1.88
N ALA A 157 -8.79 -7.58 -1.58
CA ALA A 157 -8.99 -9.03 -1.61
C ALA A 157 -8.99 -9.58 -3.04
N GLU A 158 -9.60 -8.87 -3.99
CA GLU A 158 -9.57 -9.22 -5.41
C GLU A 158 -8.14 -9.18 -5.96
N THR A 159 -7.41 -8.09 -5.67
CA THR A 159 -6.00 -7.96 -6.05
C THR A 159 -5.16 -9.08 -5.44
N ALA A 160 -5.38 -9.43 -4.18
CA ALA A 160 -4.69 -10.53 -3.52
C ALA A 160 -4.94 -11.88 -4.22
N ARG A 161 -6.17 -12.16 -4.68
CA ARG A 161 -6.50 -13.37 -5.46
C ARG A 161 -5.71 -13.43 -6.75
N GLU A 162 -5.73 -12.34 -7.53
CA GLU A 162 -5.03 -12.28 -8.81
C GLU A 162 -3.52 -12.46 -8.64
N LEU A 163 -2.95 -11.81 -7.64
CA LEU A 163 -1.52 -11.94 -7.31
C LEU A 163 -1.17 -13.36 -6.89
N ALA A 164 -1.97 -13.97 -6.00
CA ALA A 164 -1.76 -15.35 -5.56
C ALA A 164 -1.76 -16.32 -6.75
N VAL A 165 -2.76 -16.23 -7.64
CA VAL A 165 -2.83 -17.06 -8.85
C VAL A 165 -1.59 -16.87 -9.72
N SER A 166 -1.11 -15.63 -9.87
CA SER A 166 0.09 -15.34 -10.67
C SER A 166 1.39 -15.95 -10.11
N MET A 167 1.43 -16.23 -8.81
CA MET A 167 2.59 -16.81 -8.11
C MET A 167 2.67 -18.33 -8.24
N GLU A 168 1.55 -19.01 -8.52
CA GLU A 168 1.49 -20.48 -8.50
C GLU A 168 2.50 -21.14 -9.44
N LYS A 169 2.80 -20.49 -10.57
CA LYS A 169 3.80 -20.96 -11.55
C LYS A 169 5.25 -20.97 -11.02
N ASP A 170 5.52 -20.20 -9.97
CA ASP A 170 6.84 -19.98 -9.40
C ASP A 170 7.02 -20.67 -8.03
N LEU A 171 5.98 -21.35 -7.55
CA LEU A 171 5.96 -22.11 -6.31
C LEU A 171 6.15 -23.61 -6.59
N PRO A 172 6.65 -24.38 -5.61
CA PRO A 172 6.76 -25.83 -5.75
C PRO A 172 5.38 -26.49 -5.86
N SER A 173 5.33 -27.68 -6.48
CA SER A 173 4.06 -28.39 -6.72
C SER A 173 3.36 -28.84 -5.44
N ASP A 174 4.09 -29.00 -4.33
CA ASP A 174 3.58 -29.36 -3.00
C ASP A 174 3.35 -28.11 -2.11
N LYS A 175 3.16 -26.92 -2.71
CA LYS A 175 3.02 -25.64 -1.98
C LYS A 175 2.01 -25.68 -0.83
N GLU A 176 0.86 -26.34 -0.98
CA GLU A 176 -0.15 -26.45 0.08
C GLU A 176 0.39 -27.21 1.30
N GLU A 177 1.10 -28.31 1.07
CA GLU A 177 1.72 -29.08 2.14
C GLU A 177 2.90 -28.31 2.75
N ALA A 178 3.70 -27.64 1.90
CA ALA A 178 4.80 -26.79 2.35
C ALA A 178 4.29 -25.62 3.23
N ILE A 179 3.17 -24.99 2.87
CA ILE A 179 2.53 -23.94 3.68
C ILE A 179 2.07 -24.50 5.02
N LYS A 180 1.50 -25.70 5.06
CA LYS A 180 1.12 -26.36 6.31
C LYS A 180 2.32 -26.62 7.22
N ARG A 181 3.46 -27.04 6.64
CA ARG A 181 4.73 -27.18 7.38
C ARG A 181 5.24 -25.84 7.93
N LEU A 182 4.90 -24.73 7.27
CA LEU A 182 5.23 -23.37 7.70
C LEU A 182 4.28 -22.79 8.76
N GLU A 183 3.15 -23.42 9.08
CA GLU A 183 2.20 -22.93 10.10
C GLU A 183 2.79 -22.78 11.51
N GLY A 184 3.98 -23.34 11.76
CA GLY A 184 4.73 -23.17 13.02
C GLY A 184 5.78 -22.06 13.04
N LEU A 185 5.97 -21.29 11.97
CA LEU A 185 6.99 -20.23 11.90
C LEU A 185 6.33 -18.86 11.75
N GLU A 186 6.59 -18.03 12.76
CA GLU A 186 6.21 -16.63 12.90
C GLU A 186 6.31 -15.86 11.57
N LEU A 187 5.33 -14.96 11.34
CA LEU A 187 5.54 -13.84 10.41
C LEU A 187 6.90 -13.26 10.76
N ILE A 188 7.85 -13.24 9.81
CA ILE A 188 9.23 -12.77 10.05
C ILE A 188 9.14 -11.49 10.88
N PRO A 189 9.49 -11.52 12.19
CA PRO A 189 9.57 -10.29 12.95
C PRO A 189 10.67 -9.48 12.27
N ALA A 190 10.38 -8.23 11.95
CA ALA A 190 11.46 -7.29 11.69
C ALA A 190 12.37 -7.34 12.93
N ASP A 191 13.66 -7.57 12.75
CA ASP A 191 14.65 -7.65 13.84
C ASP A 191 14.33 -6.61 14.94
N PRO A 192 13.83 -7.04 16.11
CA PRO A 192 13.35 -6.12 17.15
C PRO A 192 14.49 -5.35 17.83
N GLU A 193 15.73 -5.80 17.69
CA GLU A 193 16.91 -5.21 18.36
C GLU A 193 17.27 -3.79 17.88
N LYS A 194 16.61 -3.25 16.85
CA LYS A 194 16.84 -1.86 16.40
C LYS A 194 15.74 -0.87 16.82
N ILE A 195 14.68 -1.31 17.49
CA ILE A 195 13.49 -0.49 17.74
C ILE A 195 13.63 0.32 19.04
N GLU A 196 14.14 -0.26 20.12
CA GLU A 196 14.20 0.43 21.42
C GLU A 196 15.17 1.62 21.45
N SER A 197 16.17 1.64 20.56
CA SER A 197 17.14 2.74 20.51
C SER A 197 16.63 4.03 19.82
N GLN A 198 15.47 4.00 19.15
CA GLN A 198 14.96 5.16 18.39
C GLN A 198 13.60 5.67 18.86
N SER A 199 12.80 4.86 19.57
CA SER A 199 11.52 5.33 20.16
C SER A 199 11.71 6.20 21.40
N GLU A 200 12.80 6.02 22.16
CA GLU A 200 13.11 6.87 23.32
C GLU A 200 13.71 8.24 22.93
N ALA A 201 14.28 8.36 21.73
CA ALA A 201 14.93 9.59 21.28
C ALA A 201 13.96 10.66 20.72
N ASN A 202 12.69 10.31 20.46
CA ASN A 202 11.73 11.18 19.78
C ASN A 202 10.50 11.56 20.61
N SER A 203 10.55 11.38 21.93
CA SER A 203 9.56 12.03 22.79
C SER A 203 9.82 13.55 22.82
N PRO A 204 8.86 14.41 22.45
CA PRO A 204 8.98 15.84 22.67
C PRO A 204 9.03 16.08 24.18
N GLN A 205 10.17 16.56 24.69
CA GLN A 205 10.22 17.13 26.03
C GLN A 205 9.22 18.29 26.09
N THR A 206 8.08 18.05 26.75
CA THR A 206 7.14 19.09 27.14
C THR A 206 7.82 20.00 28.16
N LYS A 207 8.25 21.17 27.69
CA LYS A 207 8.65 22.27 28.59
C LYS A 207 7.41 22.72 29.37
N PRO A 208 7.47 22.87 30.71
CA PRO A 208 6.35 23.40 31.46
C PRO A 208 6.08 24.85 31.07
N SER A 209 4.81 25.17 30.89
CA SER A 209 4.26 26.51 30.82
C SER A 209 4.47 27.22 32.16
N GLU A 210 5.13 28.38 32.16
CA GLU A 210 5.05 29.35 33.26
C GLU A 210 4.42 30.64 32.74
N SER A 211 3.19 30.87 33.19
CA SER A 211 2.53 32.16 33.17
C SER A 211 2.71 32.86 34.52
N SER A 212 3.07 34.14 34.43
CA SER A 212 2.68 35.27 35.29
C SER A 212 3.29 35.45 36.70
N GLU A 213 3.45 36.74 37.01
CA GLU A 213 3.62 37.41 38.33
C GLU A 213 5.08 37.61 38.81
N SER A 214 5.61 38.84 38.74
CA SER A 214 5.47 39.94 39.71
C SER A 214 6.25 39.71 41.01
N SER A 215 7.34 40.46 41.21
CA SER A 215 7.60 41.30 42.40
C SER A 215 9.08 41.72 42.56
N ALA A 216 9.26 43.03 42.66
CA ALA A 216 10.10 43.83 43.57
C ALA A 216 11.49 43.40 44.11
N THR A 217 12.28 44.47 44.38
CA THR A 217 13.38 44.66 45.37
C THR A 217 14.72 43.99 45.06
N SER A 218 15.82 44.71 44.74
CA SER A 218 16.62 45.76 45.43
C SER A 218 17.91 45.16 46.01
N GLU A 219 19.07 45.63 45.54
CA GLU A 219 20.34 45.85 46.27
C GLU A 219 21.45 46.06 45.22
N SER A 220 21.96 47.28 45.06
CA SER A 220 23.09 47.87 45.79
C SER A 220 24.44 47.28 45.39
N GLN A 221 25.19 48.01 44.55
CA GLN A 221 26.59 48.31 44.85
C GLN A 221 27.08 49.54 44.08
N ALA A 222 27.67 50.44 44.87
CA ALA A 222 28.15 51.76 44.52
C ALA A 222 29.52 51.72 43.83
N THR A 223 29.84 52.74 43.02
CA THR A 223 31.10 53.49 43.14
C THR A 223 31.04 54.85 42.44
N LYS A 224 31.28 55.90 43.26
CA LYS A 224 32.07 57.12 43.01
C LYS A 224 31.66 58.16 41.93
N THR A 225 31.11 59.27 42.44
CA THR A 225 31.33 60.67 42.01
C THR A 225 32.84 61.06 42.09
N PRO A 226 33.32 62.23 41.59
CA PRO A 226 32.60 63.50 41.40
C PRO A 226 32.97 64.38 40.18
N LYS A 227 32.16 65.42 39.94
CA LYS A 227 32.50 66.85 40.11
C LYS A 227 31.92 67.72 38.99
N ASP A 228 30.98 68.58 39.38
CA ASP A 228 30.55 69.75 38.61
C ASP A 228 31.69 70.74 38.35
N SER A 229 31.42 71.67 37.43
CA SER A 229 32.13 72.92 37.08
C SER A 229 33.25 72.82 36.04
N ASN A 230 32.98 73.22 34.79
CA ASN A 230 33.17 74.62 34.34
C ASN A 230 32.87 74.77 32.83
N LYS A 231 32.08 75.81 32.52
CA LYS A 231 31.80 76.45 31.21
C LYS A 231 30.81 75.79 30.24
#